data_AF-A0A497L513-F1
#
_entry.id   AF-A0A497L513-F1
#
_cell.length_a   1.000
_cell.length_b   1.000
_cell.length_c   1.000
_cell.angle_alpha   90.00
_cell.angle_beta   90.00
_cell.angle_gamma   90.00
#
_symmetry.space_group_name_H-M   'P 1'
#
loop_
_entity.id
_entity.type
_entity.pdbx_description
1 polymer ?
#
loop_
_entity_poly.entity_id
_entity_poly.type
_entity_poly.pdbx_seq_one_letter_code
_entity_poly.pdbx_strand_id
1 'polypeptide(L)'
;MVRMSLAVKLTRPKPEELSGREVESYSPDGFAVVHIVEFKPGQFRYVVEDPPVTKAQLEAVKKIVEEELVYVARPSDVASWEALERLLKRAGVRDEKIIYLIGREVVGYKALHPLMMDEKLEDILGIGPNLPVVVLHKDYGRIPTNLVFSEREMDELVRTLAYRGGKTISRFMAKLDSVILPTGDRCRLVYRSEISPSSNFTIRKFPRHPWTPTRILATGMISPVAMAWLWLAIEYKLPVLTYGMMGSGKTS
;
A
#
# COMPACT_ATOMS: atom_id res chain seq x y z
N MET A 1 0.41 9.38 -28.48
CA MET A 1 -0.34 9.66 -27.24
C MET A 1 -0.87 8.32 -26.73
N VAL A 2 -0.25 7.75 -25.69
CA VAL A 2 -0.69 6.45 -25.16
C VAL A 2 -1.97 6.71 -24.37
N ARG A 3 -3.13 6.21 -24.85
CA ARG A 3 -4.34 6.10 -24.03
C ARG A 3 -3.99 5.26 -22.81
N MET A 4 -3.79 5.90 -21.66
CA MET A 4 -3.84 5.18 -20.38
C MET A 4 -5.31 4.81 -20.18
N SER A 5 -5.67 3.57 -20.46
CA SER A 5 -6.97 3.04 -20.02
C SER A 5 -6.91 2.96 -18.50
N LEU A 6 -7.52 3.94 -17.82
CA LEU A 6 -7.64 3.98 -16.36
C LEU A 6 -8.81 3.09 -15.93
N ALA A 7 -8.68 1.78 -16.18
CA ALA A 7 -9.69 0.83 -15.75
C ALA A 7 -9.72 0.80 -14.21
N VAL A 8 -10.78 1.39 -13.63
CA VAL A 8 -10.99 1.37 -12.18
C VAL A 8 -11.35 -0.05 -11.76
N LYS A 9 -10.38 -0.73 -11.15
CA LYS A 9 -10.56 -2.08 -10.62
C LYS A 9 -11.18 -1.98 -9.24
N LEU A 10 -12.44 -2.38 -9.11
CA LEU A 10 -13.05 -2.60 -7.81
C LEU A 10 -12.64 -3.97 -7.28
N THR A 11 -12.25 -4.00 -6.01
CA THR A 11 -11.97 -5.21 -5.27
C THR A 11 -13.23 -5.57 -4.48
N ARG A 12 -13.93 -6.62 -4.92
CA ARG A 12 -15.06 -7.20 -4.19
C ARG A 12 -14.70 -8.62 -3.79
N PRO A 13 -14.88 -8.99 -2.51
CA PRO A 13 -14.60 -10.33 -2.07
C PRO A 13 -15.52 -11.34 -2.74
N LYS A 14 -14.97 -12.47 -3.17
CA LYS A 14 -15.77 -13.64 -3.55
C LYS A 14 -16.30 -14.32 -2.28
N PRO A 15 -17.46 -15.00 -2.33
CA PRO A 15 -17.98 -15.74 -1.18
C PRO A 15 -16.97 -16.74 -0.60
N GLU A 16 -16.14 -17.34 -1.46
CA GLU A 16 -15.07 -18.28 -1.09
C GLU A 16 -13.94 -17.60 -0.30
N GLU A 17 -13.66 -16.33 -0.54
CA GLU A 17 -12.57 -15.59 0.12
C GLU A 17 -12.95 -15.23 1.56
N LEU A 18 -14.26 -15.04 1.81
CA LEU A 18 -14.85 -14.84 3.13
C LEU A 18 -15.25 -16.16 3.81
N SER A 19 -15.01 -17.30 3.17
CA SER A 19 -15.29 -18.60 3.79
C SER A 19 -14.30 -18.88 4.92
N GLY A 20 -14.82 -18.96 6.14
CA GLY A 20 -14.02 -19.15 7.34
C GLY A 20 -14.57 -18.36 8.52
N ARG A 21 -13.75 -18.20 9.55
CA ARG A 21 -14.05 -17.35 10.69
C ARG A 21 -13.36 -16.00 10.48
N GLU A 22 -14.13 -14.92 10.42
CA GLU A 22 -13.58 -13.57 10.51
C GLU A 22 -13.03 -13.36 11.92
N VAL A 23 -11.73 -13.07 12.01
CA VAL A 23 -11.04 -12.83 13.29
C VAL A 23 -10.84 -11.35 13.58
N GLU A 24 -10.80 -10.52 12.53
CA GLU A 24 -10.67 -9.08 12.65
C GLU A 24 -11.24 -8.38 11.41
N SER A 25 -11.85 -7.22 11.58
CA SER A 25 -12.26 -6.33 10.49
C SER A 25 -11.98 -4.87 10.85
N TYR A 26 -11.37 -4.13 9.93
CA TYR A 26 -11.00 -2.72 10.11
C TYR A 26 -10.88 -1.99 8.77
N SER A 27 -10.76 -0.66 8.80
CA SER A 27 -10.56 0.16 7.60
C SER A 27 -9.24 0.93 7.69
N PRO A 28 -8.23 0.61 6.85
CA PRO A 28 -6.93 1.26 6.90
C PRO A 28 -6.94 2.69 6.31
N ASP A 29 -7.88 3.01 5.44
CA ASP A 29 -7.98 4.30 4.74
C ASP A 29 -9.31 5.03 4.98
N GLY A 30 -10.18 4.50 5.84
CA GLY A 30 -11.50 5.05 6.15
C GLY A 30 -12.60 4.71 5.14
N PHE A 31 -12.28 4.03 4.03
CA PHE A 31 -13.24 3.71 2.97
C PHE A 31 -13.29 2.23 2.63
N ALA A 32 -12.14 1.61 2.35
CA ALA A 32 -12.05 0.18 2.11
C ALA A 32 -12.05 -0.57 3.44
N VAL A 33 -12.69 -1.73 3.48
CA VAL A 33 -12.71 -2.62 4.63
C VAL A 33 -11.74 -3.78 4.38
N VAL A 34 -10.98 -4.13 5.39
CA VAL A 34 -10.08 -5.27 5.42
C VAL A 34 -10.67 -6.28 6.39
N HIS A 35 -10.90 -7.50 5.90
CA HIS A 35 -11.32 -8.64 6.71
C HIS A 35 -10.17 -9.63 6.82
N ILE A 36 -9.76 -9.94 8.04
CA ILE A 36 -8.82 -11.03 8.32
C ILE A 36 -9.66 -12.28 8.56
N VAL A 37 -9.53 -13.25 7.65
CA VAL A 37 -10.34 -14.47 7.67
C VAL A 37 -9.45 -15.68 7.94
N GLU A 38 -9.72 -16.39 9.03
CA GLU A 38 -9.12 -17.69 9.31
C GLU A 38 -9.91 -18.78 8.58
N PHE A 39 -9.32 -19.35 7.52
CA PHE A 39 -9.98 -20.36 6.68
C PHE A 39 -9.58 -21.79 7.07
N LYS A 40 -8.46 -21.95 7.77
CA LYS A 40 -8.02 -23.17 8.45
C LYS A 40 -7.30 -22.77 9.73
N PRO A 41 -7.21 -23.64 10.76
CA PRO A 41 -6.50 -23.32 11.99
C PRO A 41 -5.10 -22.79 11.73
N GLY A 42 -4.83 -21.55 12.13
CA GLY A 42 -3.55 -20.85 11.95
C GLY A 42 -3.24 -20.40 10.51
N GLN A 43 -4.18 -20.49 9.57
CA GLN A 43 -4.04 -19.99 8.21
C GLN A 43 -5.06 -18.89 7.94
N PHE A 44 -4.54 -17.70 7.64
CA PHE A 44 -5.34 -16.50 7.45
C PHE A 44 -5.28 -15.98 6.01
N ARG A 45 -6.29 -15.20 5.63
CA ARG A 45 -6.34 -14.39 4.41
C ARG A 45 -6.61 -12.94 4.75
N TYR A 46 -6.01 -12.05 3.97
CA TYR A 46 -6.25 -10.61 4.03
C TYR A 46 -7.21 -10.22 2.90
N VAL A 47 -8.47 -9.99 3.21
CA VAL A 47 -9.51 -9.77 2.20
C VAL A 47 -9.87 -8.29 2.17
N VAL A 48 -9.58 -7.63 1.05
CA VAL A 48 -9.95 -6.22 0.82
C VAL A 48 -11.33 -6.15 0.17
N GLU A 49 -12.15 -5.25 0.67
CA GLU A 49 -13.44 -4.88 0.13
C GLU A 49 -13.50 -3.37 -0.08
N ASP A 50 -13.67 -2.95 -1.32
CA ASP A 50 -13.88 -1.54 -1.65
C ASP A 50 -15.24 -1.04 -1.15
N PRO A 51 -15.40 0.28 -0.93
CA PRO A 51 -16.67 0.84 -0.48
C PRO A 51 -17.82 0.46 -1.42
N PRO A 52 -19.00 0.15 -0.88
CA PRO A 52 -20.13 -0.28 -1.70
C PRO A 52 -20.58 0.87 -2.59
N VAL A 53 -20.48 0.65 -3.90
CA VAL A 53 -20.92 1.54 -4.97
C VAL A 53 -21.88 0.83 -5.93
N THR A 54 -22.86 1.59 -6.40
CA THR A 54 -23.81 1.17 -7.44
C THR A 54 -23.14 1.13 -8.82
N LYS A 55 -23.75 0.43 -9.78
CA LYS A 55 -23.27 0.44 -11.17
C LYS A 55 -23.22 1.85 -11.77
N ALA A 56 -24.20 2.69 -11.45
CA ALA A 56 -24.25 4.08 -11.92
C ALA A 56 -23.09 4.92 -11.35
N GLN A 57 -22.80 4.79 -10.05
CA GLN A 57 -21.66 5.48 -9.43
C GLN A 57 -20.33 5.01 -10.01
N LEU A 58 -20.17 3.70 -10.26
CA LEU A 58 -18.96 3.16 -10.88
C LEU A 58 -18.77 3.69 -12.31
N GLU A 59 -19.85 3.77 -13.09
CA GLU A 59 -19.80 4.32 -14.44
C GLU A 59 -19.45 5.82 -14.43
N ALA A 60 -20.01 6.57 -13.47
CA ALA A 60 -19.64 7.97 -13.25
C ALA A 60 -18.15 8.11 -12.91
N VAL A 61 -17.60 7.27 -12.03
CA VAL A 61 -16.17 7.25 -11.72
C VAL A 61 -15.34 7.02 -12.98
N LYS A 62 -15.66 6.00 -13.78
CA LYS A 62 -14.93 5.70 -15.02
C LYS A 62 -14.97 6.86 -16.00
N LYS A 63 -16.15 7.43 -16.23
CA LYS A 63 -16.33 8.58 -17.12
C LYS A 63 -15.48 9.77 -16.65
N ILE A 64 -15.52 10.10 -15.36
CA ILE A 64 -14.74 11.22 -14.83
C ILE A 64 -13.24 10.97 -15.00
N VAL A 65 -12.76 9.77 -14.67
CA VAL A 65 -11.33 9.43 -14.71
C VAL A 65 -10.80 9.31 -16.13
N GLU A 66 -11.53 8.65 -17.03
CA GLU A 66 -11.06 8.34 -18.39
C GLU A 66 -11.37 9.46 -19.39
N GLU A 67 -12.47 10.20 -19.21
CA GLU A 67 -12.95 11.16 -20.20
C GLU A 67 -12.85 12.61 -19.72
N GLU A 68 -13.15 12.94 -18.47
CA GLU A 68 -13.25 14.35 -18.05
C GLU A 68 -11.93 14.89 -17.49
N LEU A 69 -11.30 14.18 -16.57
CA LEU A 69 -10.08 14.64 -15.90
C LEU A 69 -8.91 14.81 -16.88
N VAL A 70 -8.85 14.02 -17.95
CA VAL A 70 -7.77 14.11 -18.95
C VAL A 70 -7.73 15.50 -19.62
N TYR A 71 -8.87 16.17 -19.78
CA TYR A 71 -8.94 17.49 -20.42
C TYR A 71 -9.00 18.65 -19.42
N VAL A 72 -9.50 18.42 -18.22
CA VAL A 72 -9.76 19.48 -17.23
C VAL A 72 -8.66 19.60 -16.18
N ALA A 73 -8.01 18.50 -15.81
CA ALA A 73 -7.06 18.49 -14.71
C ALA A 73 -5.70 19.07 -15.13
N ARG A 74 -5.25 20.11 -14.42
CA ARG A 74 -3.87 20.59 -14.53
C ARG A 74 -2.97 19.73 -13.65
N PRO A 75 -1.64 19.68 -13.91
CA PRO A 75 -0.70 18.94 -13.06
C PRO A 75 -0.81 19.30 -11.57
N SER A 76 -1.08 20.57 -11.25
CA SER A 76 -1.29 21.03 -9.87
C SER A 76 -2.54 20.47 -9.21
N ASP A 77 -3.59 20.18 -9.98
CA ASP A 77 -4.87 19.68 -9.47
C ASP A 77 -4.79 18.17 -9.13
N VAL A 78 -3.78 17.46 -9.63
CA VAL A 78 -3.54 16.02 -9.36
C VAL A 78 -2.24 15.78 -8.57
N ALA A 79 -1.63 16.84 -8.06
CA ALA A 79 -0.38 16.77 -7.30
C ALA A 79 -0.56 16.18 -5.90
N SER A 80 -1.74 16.39 -5.30
CA SER A 80 -2.09 15.88 -3.97
C SER A 80 -3.56 15.48 -3.89
N TRP A 81 -3.90 14.72 -2.85
CA TRP A 81 -5.27 14.26 -2.64
C TRP A 81 -6.21 15.44 -2.40
N GLU A 82 -5.77 16.43 -1.62
CA GLU A 82 -6.54 17.63 -1.29
C GLU A 82 -6.80 18.50 -2.52
N ALA A 83 -5.81 18.61 -3.42
CA ALA A 83 -5.95 19.39 -4.65
C ALA A 83 -7.02 18.77 -5.57
N LEU A 84 -6.98 17.45 -5.72
CA LEU A 84 -7.94 16.70 -6.53
C LEU A 84 -9.34 16.76 -5.93
N GLU A 85 -9.45 16.57 -4.62
CA GLU A 85 -10.73 16.67 -3.93
C GLU A 85 -11.38 18.06 -4.12
N ARG A 86 -10.59 19.14 -4.04
CA ARG A 86 -11.09 20.50 -4.32
C ARG A 86 -11.54 20.66 -5.76
N LEU A 87 -10.88 20.04 -6.73
CA LEU A 87 -11.31 20.06 -8.13
C LEU A 87 -12.65 19.32 -8.30
N LEU A 88 -12.75 18.11 -7.77
CA LEU A 88 -13.95 17.27 -7.86
C LEU A 88 -15.16 17.92 -7.20
N LYS A 89 -14.99 18.51 -6.01
CA LYS A 89 -16.05 19.26 -5.32
C LYS A 89 -16.52 20.48 -6.12
N ARG A 90 -15.60 21.20 -6.78
CA ARG A 90 -15.94 22.31 -7.69
C ARG A 90 -16.68 21.84 -8.95
N ALA A 91 -16.35 20.65 -9.45
CA ALA A 91 -17.07 20.01 -10.55
C ALA A 91 -18.44 19.43 -10.15
N GLY A 92 -18.84 19.55 -8.89
CA GLY A 92 -20.14 19.10 -8.39
C GLY A 92 -20.16 17.66 -7.87
N VAL A 93 -19.03 16.97 -7.83
CA VAL A 93 -18.93 15.64 -7.20
C VAL A 93 -18.96 15.82 -5.68
N ARG A 94 -20.03 15.33 -5.05
CA ARG A 94 -20.24 15.44 -3.59
C ARG A 94 -20.15 14.11 -2.85
N ASP A 95 -20.26 12.99 -3.57
CA ASP A 95 -20.21 11.66 -2.99
C ASP A 95 -18.78 11.31 -2.60
N GLU A 96 -18.53 11.16 -1.30
CA GLU A 96 -17.20 10.88 -0.76
C GLU A 96 -16.63 9.55 -1.25
N LYS A 97 -17.46 8.54 -1.54
CA LYS A 97 -16.99 7.26 -2.08
C LYS A 97 -16.49 7.43 -3.51
N ILE A 98 -17.17 8.25 -4.31
CA ILE A 98 -16.74 8.59 -5.67
C ILE A 98 -15.42 9.37 -5.61
N ILE A 99 -15.35 10.39 -4.75
CA ILE A 99 -14.12 11.18 -4.54
C ILE A 99 -12.97 10.26 -4.13
N TYR A 100 -13.19 9.34 -3.19
CA TYR A 100 -12.20 8.36 -2.76
C TYR A 100 -11.73 7.48 -3.91
N LEU A 101 -12.65 6.87 -4.68
CA LEU A 101 -12.28 5.98 -5.79
C LEU A 101 -11.49 6.72 -6.87
N ILE A 102 -11.86 7.96 -7.19
CA ILE A 102 -11.12 8.80 -8.13
C ILE A 102 -9.75 9.15 -7.55
N GLY A 103 -9.68 9.59 -6.29
CA GLY A 103 -8.43 9.90 -5.58
C GLY A 103 -7.48 8.71 -5.57
N ARG A 104 -7.99 7.52 -5.26
CA ARG A 104 -7.28 6.25 -5.24
C ARG A 104 -6.63 5.91 -6.58
N GLU A 105 -7.34 6.15 -7.69
CA GLU A 105 -6.86 5.85 -9.04
C GLU A 105 -5.91 6.90 -9.58
N VAL A 106 -6.16 8.18 -9.31
CA VAL A 106 -5.42 9.30 -9.92
C VAL A 106 -4.22 9.72 -9.08
N VAL A 107 -4.36 9.77 -7.75
CA VAL A 107 -3.31 10.22 -6.80
C VAL A 107 -2.77 9.08 -5.94
N GLY A 108 -3.61 8.09 -5.62
CA GLY A 108 -3.24 6.94 -4.81
C GLY A 108 -2.43 5.88 -5.55
N TYR A 109 -2.58 4.66 -5.04
CA TYR A 109 -1.87 3.45 -5.51
C TYR A 109 -2.83 2.46 -6.16
N LYS A 110 -3.94 2.94 -6.76
CA LYS A 110 -4.97 2.11 -7.40
C LYS A 110 -5.54 1.09 -6.40
N ALA A 111 -5.88 -0.12 -6.85
CA ALA A 111 -6.34 -1.20 -5.99
C ALA A 111 -5.35 -1.60 -4.86
N LEU A 112 -4.06 -1.20 -4.93
CA LEU A 112 -3.09 -1.43 -3.86
C LEU A 112 -3.24 -0.42 -2.70
N HIS A 113 -3.98 0.67 -2.90
CA HIS A 113 -4.03 1.79 -1.96
C HIS A 113 -4.44 1.41 -0.53
N PRO A 114 -5.45 0.56 -0.28
CA PRO A 114 -5.79 0.15 1.09
C PRO A 114 -4.60 -0.48 1.84
N LEU A 115 -3.86 -1.38 1.18
CA LEU A 115 -2.65 -1.99 1.75
C LEU A 115 -1.55 -0.96 2.01
N MET A 116 -1.44 0.04 1.13
CA MET A 116 -0.47 1.12 1.29
C MET A 116 -0.77 2.02 2.49
N MET A 117 -2.05 2.20 2.83
CA MET A 117 -2.46 2.96 4.00
C MET A 117 -2.45 2.13 5.29
N ASP A 118 -2.47 0.80 5.19
CA ASP A 118 -2.55 -0.09 6.36
C ASP A 118 -1.25 -0.14 7.19
N GLU A 119 -1.26 0.47 8.37
CA GLU A 119 -0.12 0.48 9.29
C GLU A 119 0.17 -0.87 9.94
N LYS A 120 -0.74 -1.86 9.86
CA LYS A 120 -0.50 -3.21 10.37
C LYS A 120 0.33 -4.08 9.43
N LEU A 121 0.61 -3.59 8.22
CA LEU A 121 1.46 -4.28 7.26
C LEU A 121 2.92 -3.83 7.36
N GLU A 122 3.84 -4.78 7.32
CA GLU A 122 5.28 -4.55 7.25
C GLU A 122 5.78 -4.62 5.81
N ASP A 123 5.37 -5.65 5.07
CA ASP A 123 5.74 -5.87 3.67
C ASP A 123 4.51 -6.11 2.79
N ILE A 124 4.58 -5.64 1.54
CA ILE A 124 3.61 -5.95 0.48
C ILE A 124 4.37 -6.51 -0.72
N LEU A 125 4.00 -7.71 -1.17
CA LEU A 125 4.73 -8.52 -2.14
C LEU A 125 3.83 -8.85 -3.34
N GLY A 126 4.08 -8.21 -4.47
CA GLY A 126 3.53 -8.61 -5.76
C GLY A 126 4.52 -9.52 -6.48
N ILE A 127 4.41 -10.84 -6.28
CA ILE A 127 5.41 -11.82 -6.73
C ILE A 127 5.40 -11.99 -8.26
N GLY A 128 4.24 -11.88 -8.88
CA GLY A 128 4.05 -12.02 -10.31
C GLY A 128 2.58 -11.93 -10.70
N PRO A 129 2.28 -11.95 -12.01
CA PRO A 129 0.92 -11.83 -12.51
C PRO A 129 0.10 -13.08 -12.24
N ASN A 130 -1.22 -12.90 -12.17
CA ASN A 130 -2.24 -13.92 -11.89
C ASN A 130 -2.04 -14.66 -10.56
N LEU A 131 -1.22 -14.10 -9.67
CA LEU A 131 -1.02 -14.57 -8.30
C LEU A 131 -1.56 -13.52 -7.31
N PRO A 132 -2.06 -13.94 -6.14
CA PRO A 132 -2.45 -13.01 -5.10
C PRO A 132 -1.23 -12.23 -4.61
N VAL A 133 -1.42 -10.92 -4.38
CA VAL A 133 -0.47 -10.15 -3.59
C VAL A 133 -0.39 -10.77 -2.19
N VAL A 134 0.81 -10.89 -1.67
CA VAL A 134 1.07 -11.42 -0.32
C VAL A 134 1.49 -10.27 0.57
N VAL A 135 0.99 -10.24 1.79
CA VAL A 135 1.37 -9.23 2.78
C VAL A 135 2.05 -9.89 3.98
N LEU A 136 2.94 -9.17 4.63
CA LEU A 136 3.43 -9.49 5.97
C LEU A 136 2.66 -8.62 6.96
N HIS A 137 1.68 -9.20 7.64
CA HIS A 137 0.90 -8.55 8.68
C HIS A 137 1.59 -8.74 10.03
N LYS A 138 1.63 -7.68 10.87
CA LYS A 138 2.30 -7.71 12.19
C LYS A 138 1.80 -8.84 13.08
N ASP A 139 0.48 -9.02 13.15
CA ASP A 139 -0.15 -10.01 14.04
C ASP A 139 -0.34 -11.41 13.41
N TYR A 140 -0.53 -11.49 12.09
CA TYR A 140 -0.92 -12.72 11.38
C TYR A 140 0.19 -13.30 10.49
N GLY A 141 1.35 -12.64 10.42
CA GLY A 141 2.47 -13.06 9.60
C GLY A 141 2.19 -12.95 8.10
N ARG A 142 2.77 -13.88 7.32
CA ARG A 142 2.73 -13.83 5.85
C ARG A 142 1.45 -14.46 5.31
N ILE A 143 0.54 -13.64 4.80
CA ILE A 143 -0.81 -14.07 4.39
C ILE A 143 -1.17 -13.57 2.98
N PRO A 144 -1.85 -14.38 2.15
CA PRO A 144 -2.27 -13.97 0.82
C PRO A 144 -3.49 -13.04 0.89
N THR A 145 -3.59 -12.17 -0.12
CA THR A 145 -4.72 -11.25 -0.31
C THR A 145 -5.66 -11.73 -1.41
N ASN A 146 -6.83 -11.11 -1.54
CA ASN A 146 -7.71 -11.28 -2.71
C ASN A 146 -7.33 -10.40 -3.91
N LEU A 147 -6.26 -9.62 -3.81
CA LEU A 147 -5.78 -8.78 -4.92
C LEU A 147 -4.95 -9.60 -5.89
N VAL A 148 -5.52 -9.91 -7.05
CA VAL A 148 -4.85 -10.61 -8.16
C VAL A 148 -4.77 -9.69 -9.36
N PHE A 149 -3.57 -9.50 -9.92
CA PHE A 149 -3.34 -8.63 -11.07
C PHE A 149 -2.93 -9.44 -12.29
N SER A 150 -3.56 -9.18 -13.43
CA SER A 150 -3.10 -9.68 -14.73
C SER A 150 -1.72 -9.15 -15.08
N GLU A 151 -1.07 -9.73 -16.10
CA GLU A 151 0.25 -9.29 -16.56
C GLU A 151 0.30 -7.81 -16.92
N ARG A 152 -0.74 -7.32 -17.60
CA ARG A 152 -0.85 -5.91 -17.97
C ARG A 152 -1.05 -5.01 -16.75
N GLU A 153 -1.92 -5.38 -15.81
CA GLU A 153 -2.15 -4.61 -14.59
C GLU A 153 -0.89 -4.57 -13.72
N MET A 154 -0.12 -5.67 -13.67
CA MET A 154 1.14 -5.73 -12.93
C MET A 154 2.20 -4.80 -13.54
N ASP A 155 2.33 -4.81 -14.87
CA ASP A 155 3.19 -3.88 -15.60
C ASP A 155 2.82 -2.41 -15.33
N GLU A 156 1.52 -2.09 -15.36
CA GLU A 156 0.99 -0.75 -15.09
C GLU A 156 1.23 -0.33 -13.62
N LEU A 157 1.06 -1.25 -12.67
CA LEU A 157 1.28 -1.00 -11.25
C LEU A 157 2.76 -0.74 -10.96
N VAL A 158 3.67 -1.54 -11.51
CA VAL A 158 5.13 -1.34 -11.37
C VAL A 158 5.55 0.02 -11.95
N ARG A 159 5.02 0.42 -13.12
CA ARG A 159 5.28 1.76 -13.68
C ARG A 159 4.72 2.87 -12.80
N THR A 160 3.51 2.68 -12.27
CA THR A 160 2.87 3.64 -11.35
C THR A 160 3.72 3.83 -10.09
N LEU A 161 4.18 2.75 -9.47
CA LEU A 161 5.04 2.80 -8.27
C LEU A 161 6.38 3.49 -8.56
N ALA A 162 7.01 3.22 -9.71
CA ALA A 162 8.24 3.89 -10.11
C ALA A 162 8.00 5.41 -10.25
N TYR A 163 6.95 5.79 -10.99
CA TYR A 163 6.59 7.18 -11.23
C TYR A 163 6.30 7.94 -9.93
N ARG A 164 5.54 7.32 -9.00
CA ARG A 164 5.25 7.89 -7.67
C ARG A 164 6.52 8.17 -6.88
N GLY A 165 7.53 7.30 -6.97
CA GLY A 165 8.82 7.52 -6.33
C GLY A 165 9.80 8.37 -7.15
N GLY A 166 9.32 9.10 -8.17
CA GLY A 166 10.14 9.99 -8.99
C GLY A 166 11.16 9.28 -9.88
N LYS A 167 10.92 7.99 -10.19
CA LYS A 167 11.77 7.18 -11.07
C LYS A 167 11.00 6.74 -12.31
N THR A 168 11.72 6.39 -13.35
CA THR A 168 11.16 5.78 -14.55
C THR A 168 11.61 4.32 -14.60
N ILE A 169 10.77 3.40 -15.05
CA ILE A 169 11.14 2.00 -15.26
C ILE A 169 10.74 1.59 -16.68
N SER A 170 11.58 0.80 -17.34
CA SER A 170 11.38 0.40 -18.73
C SER A 170 12.00 -0.98 -18.98
N ARG A 171 11.86 -1.52 -20.20
CA ARG A 171 12.54 -2.77 -20.57
C ARG A 171 14.07 -2.65 -20.52
N PHE A 172 14.61 -1.45 -20.78
CA PHE A 172 16.05 -1.19 -20.76
C PHE A 172 16.58 -0.93 -19.34
N MET A 173 15.78 -0.29 -18.49
CA MET A 173 16.06 -0.12 -17.07
C MET A 173 14.99 -0.85 -16.27
N ALA A 174 15.12 -2.18 -16.27
CA ALA A 174 14.08 -3.09 -15.82
C ALA A 174 14.08 -3.35 -14.31
N LYS A 175 15.08 -2.86 -13.57
CA LYS A 175 15.20 -3.11 -12.12
C LYS A 175 15.52 -1.83 -11.38
N LEU A 176 14.78 -1.57 -10.30
CA LEU A 176 15.02 -0.50 -9.34
C LEU A 176 15.02 -1.09 -7.93
N ASP A 177 16.17 -1.12 -7.26
CA ASP A 177 16.32 -1.77 -5.94
C ASP A 177 15.94 -0.90 -4.73
N SER A 178 15.77 0.41 -4.93
CA SER A 178 15.42 1.35 -3.87
C SER A 178 14.72 2.59 -4.42
N VAL A 179 13.41 2.49 -4.58
CA VAL A 179 12.51 3.62 -4.86
C VAL A 179 11.87 4.03 -3.54
N ILE A 180 11.92 5.32 -3.18
CA ILE A 180 11.21 5.84 -2.00
C ILE A 180 9.89 6.40 -2.48
N LEU A 181 8.79 5.87 -1.95
CA LEU A 181 7.44 6.32 -2.27
C LEU A 181 7.13 7.62 -1.50
N PRO A 182 6.13 8.41 -1.93
CA PRO A 182 5.69 9.61 -1.20
C PRO A 182 5.34 9.37 0.26
N THR A 183 4.92 8.15 0.58
CA THR A 183 4.68 7.71 1.96
C THR A 183 5.94 7.57 2.81
N GLY A 184 7.13 7.51 2.20
CA GLY A 184 8.39 7.18 2.84
C GLY A 184 8.77 5.70 2.72
N ASP A 185 7.85 4.85 2.27
CA ASP A 185 8.06 3.40 2.15
C ASP A 185 9.07 3.08 1.04
N ARG A 186 9.91 2.05 1.25
CA ARG A 186 10.92 1.63 0.29
C ARG A 186 10.37 0.53 -0.61
N CYS A 187 10.46 0.74 -1.91
CA CYS A 187 10.00 -0.19 -2.92
C CYS A 187 11.17 -0.72 -3.78
N ARG A 188 11.18 -2.03 -4.03
CA ARG A 188 11.92 -2.68 -5.10
C ARG A 188 10.97 -3.01 -6.22
N LEU A 189 11.36 -2.67 -7.44
CA LEU A 189 10.56 -2.85 -8.64
C LEU A 189 11.34 -3.60 -9.69
N VAL A 190 10.68 -4.58 -10.32
CA VAL A 190 11.19 -5.28 -11.50
C VAL A 190 10.13 -5.20 -12.57
N TYR A 191 10.51 -4.68 -13.73
CA TYR A 191 9.68 -4.63 -14.92
C TYR A 191 10.04 -5.79 -15.85
N ARG A 192 9.03 -6.37 -16.48
CA ARG A 192 9.18 -7.46 -17.44
C ARG A 192 10.21 -7.11 -18.52
N SER A 193 11.20 -7.98 -18.65
CA SER A 193 12.38 -7.81 -19.51
C SER A 193 13.08 -9.15 -19.72
N GLU A 194 14.26 -9.13 -20.31
CA GLU A 194 15.09 -10.33 -20.47
C GLU A 194 15.59 -10.89 -19.11
N ILE A 195 15.65 -10.04 -18.08
CA ILE A 195 16.12 -10.41 -16.73
C ILE A 195 15.01 -11.09 -15.94
N SER A 196 13.74 -10.74 -16.22
CA SER A 196 12.59 -11.33 -15.54
C SER A 196 11.40 -11.44 -16.48
N PRO A 197 10.82 -12.64 -16.65
CA PRO A 197 9.73 -12.87 -17.60
C PRO A 197 8.44 -12.14 -17.20
N SER A 198 8.33 -11.64 -15.97
CA SER A 198 7.15 -10.92 -15.50
C SER A 198 7.52 -9.79 -14.54
N SER A 199 6.67 -8.77 -14.48
CA SER A 199 6.83 -7.67 -13.53
C SER A 199 6.50 -8.11 -12.11
N ASN A 200 7.26 -7.60 -11.14
CA ASN A 200 7.05 -7.86 -9.70
C ASN A 200 7.47 -6.64 -8.87
N PHE A 201 6.97 -6.56 -7.65
CA PHE A 201 7.32 -5.51 -6.71
C PHE A 201 7.40 -6.03 -5.27
N THR A 202 8.18 -5.33 -4.45
CA THR A 202 8.25 -5.55 -3.01
C THR A 202 8.29 -4.18 -2.35
N ILE A 203 7.31 -3.90 -1.49
CA ILE A 203 7.25 -2.66 -0.71
C ILE A 203 7.52 -3.04 0.74
N ARG A 204 8.55 -2.44 1.33
CA ARG A 204 8.84 -2.50 2.75
C ARG A 204 8.36 -1.20 3.38
N LYS A 205 7.37 -1.31 4.27
CA LYS A 205 6.75 -0.18 4.92
C LYS A 205 7.59 0.27 6.10
N PHE A 206 7.75 1.59 6.23
CA PHE A 206 8.32 2.14 7.45
C PHE A 206 7.20 2.43 8.43
N PRO A 207 7.38 2.11 9.73
CA PRO A 207 6.39 2.47 10.75
C PRO A 207 6.15 3.99 10.73
N ARG A 208 4.90 4.41 10.54
CA ARG A 208 4.51 5.83 10.61
C ARG A 208 4.76 6.41 11.99
N HIS A 209 4.56 5.59 13.02
CA HIS A 209 4.84 5.90 14.41
C HIS A 209 5.98 5.00 14.93
N PRO A 210 7.25 5.37 14.70
CA PRO A 210 8.39 4.59 15.18
C PRO A 210 8.39 4.49 16.71
N TRP A 211 9.12 3.52 17.25
CA TRP A 211 9.26 3.40 18.69
C TRP A 211 10.12 4.55 19.21
N THR A 212 9.58 5.29 20.18
CA THR A 212 10.34 6.31 20.90
C THR A 212 10.88 5.71 22.18
N PRO A 213 11.99 6.22 22.73
CA PRO A 213 12.51 5.79 24.03
C PRO A 213 11.44 5.77 25.14
N THR A 214 10.54 6.75 25.14
CA THR A 214 9.41 6.84 26.08
C THR A 214 8.39 5.72 25.88
N ARG A 215 8.07 5.33 24.64
CA ARG A 215 7.20 4.19 24.35
C ARG A 215 7.83 2.86 24.77
N ILE A 216 9.13 2.69 24.53
CA ILE A 216 9.88 1.48 24.94
C ILE A 216 9.95 1.37 26.47
N LEU A 217 10.08 2.50 27.18
CA LEU A 217 9.98 2.51 28.65
C LEU A 217 8.58 2.12 29.13
N ALA A 218 7.53 2.64 28.48
CA ALA A 218 6.14 2.35 28.84
C ALA A 218 5.76 0.88 28.64
N THR A 219 6.39 0.16 27.71
CA THR A 219 6.17 -1.29 27.54
C THR A 219 6.90 -2.15 28.56
N GLY A 220 7.83 -1.57 29.35
CA GLY A 220 8.68 -2.31 30.27
C GLY A 220 9.77 -3.14 29.60
N MET A 221 9.99 -2.97 28.29
CA MET A 221 11.05 -3.68 27.54
C MET A 221 12.46 -3.32 28.03
N ILE A 222 12.62 -2.13 28.60
CA ILE A 222 13.87 -1.63 29.19
C ILE A 222 13.55 -0.86 30.46
N SER A 223 14.39 -0.98 31.49
CA SER A 223 14.20 -0.21 32.72
C SER A 223 14.61 1.26 32.52
N PRO A 224 14.03 2.20 33.29
CA PRO A 224 14.44 3.61 33.26
C PRO A 224 15.94 3.81 33.47
N VAL A 225 16.55 3.02 34.37
CA VAL A 225 17.99 3.07 34.66
C VAL A 225 18.82 2.61 33.46
N ALA A 226 18.44 1.51 32.80
CA ALA A 226 19.14 1.02 31.62
C ALA A 226 19.02 2.01 30.43
N MET A 227 17.85 2.64 30.27
CA MET A 227 17.67 3.68 29.25
C MET A 227 18.53 4.92 29.53
N ALA A 228 18.65 5.34 30.80
CA ALA A 228 19.53 6.45 31.17
C ALA A 228 21.01 6.13 30.87
N TRP A 229 21.44 4.91 31.15
CA TRP A 229 22.78 4.43 30.77
C TRP A 229 22.98 4.44 29.25
N LEU A 230 22.00 3.97 28.49
CA LEU A 230 22.06 3.98 27.03
C LEU A 230 22.14 5.41 26.47
N TRP A 231 21.36 6.33 27.05
CA TRP A 231 21.43 7.76 26.70
C TRP A 231 22.85 8.28 26.92
N LEU A 232 23.42 8.12 28.12
CA LEU A 232 24.78 8.57 28.40
C LEU A 232 25.80 7.95 27.44
N ALA A 233 25.70 6.64 27.15
CA ALA A 233 26.59 5.98 26.21
C ALA A 233 26.53 6.61 24.81
N ILE A 234 25.34 6.95 24.32
CA ILE A 234 25.16 7.63 23.02
C ILE A 234 25.73 9.06 23.09
N GLU A 235 25.49 9.79 24.17
CA GLU A 235 25.97 11.16 24.37
C GLU A 235 27.50 11.24 24.35
N TYR A 236 28.16 10.27 25.00
CA TYR A 236 29.62 10.11 24.98
C TYR A 236 30.14 9.38 23.72
N LYS A 237 29.29 9.15 22.72
CA LYS A 237 29.64 8.51 21.43
C LYS A 237 30.29 7.14 21.57
N LEU A 238 29.89 6.39 22.60
CA LEU A 238 30.32 5.01 22.75
C LEU A 238 29.68 4.14 21.66
N PRO A 239 30.41 3.17 21.09
CA PRO A 239 29.82 2.24 20.13
C PRO A 239 28.80 1.34 20.84
N VAL A 240 27.57 1.28 20.31
CA VAL A 240 26.48 0.44 20.82
C VAL A 240 26.06 -0.54 19.74
N LEU A 241 25.95 -1.83 20.10
CA LEU A 241 25.47 -2.89 19.22
C LEU A 241 24.22 -3.55 19.81
N THR A 242 23.13 -3.53 19.05
CA THR A 242 21.90 -4.26 19.39
C THR A 242 21.87 -5.59 18.64
N TYR A 243 21.76 -6.71 19.36
CA TYR A 243 21.74 -8.07 18.79
C TYR A 243 20.55 -8.88 19.32
N GLY A 244 20.22 -9.99 18.65
CA GLY A 244 19.00 -10.78 18.91
C GLY A 244 18.50 -11.53 17.68
N MET A 245 17.50 -12.40 17.86
CA MET A 245 16.92 -13.22 16.79
C MET A 245 16.14 -12.39 15.75
N MET A 246 15.89 -12.93 14.55
CA MET A 246 15.04 -12.27 13.56
C MET A 246 13.65 -11.97 14.17
N GLY A 247 13.13 -10.75 13.95
CA GLY A 247 11.87 -10.30 14.54
C GLY A 247 11.95 -9.76 15.98
N SER A 248 13.12 -9.77 16.63
CA SER A 248 13.28 -9.31 18.02
C SER A 248 13.31 -7.77 18.21
N GLY A 249 12.87 -6.99 17.21
CA GLY A 249 12.82 -5.52 17.33
C GLY A 249 14.16 -4.78 17.32
N LYS A 250 15.25 -5.37 16.80
CA LYS A 250 16.58 -4.69 16.79
C LYS A 250 16.63 -3.38 16.02
N THR A 251 15.81 -3.25 14.99
CA THR A 251 15.75 -2.09 14.08
C THR A 251 14.66 -1.09 14.51
N SER A 252 13.89 -1.43 15.54
CA SER A 252 12.69 -0.71 15.97
C SER A 252 13.00 0.53 16.79
#